data_AF-A0A532TCG6-F1
#
_entry.id   AF-A0A532TCG6-F1
#
_cell.length_a   1.000
_cell.length_b   1.000
_cell.length_c   1.000
_cell.angle_alpha   90.00
_cell.angle_beta   90.00
_cell.angle_gamma   90.00
#
_symmetry.space_group_name_H-M   'P 1'
#
loop_
_entity.id
_entity.type
_entity.pdbx_description
1 polymer ?
#
loop_
_entity_poly.entity_id
_entity_poly.type
_entity_poly.pdbx_seq_one_letter_code
_entity_poly.pdbx_strand_id
1 'polypeptide(L)' 'MIFQETIQKLMFVITWFNVIIIIVIICVISIAIAVWVYNDAKKRDMNAVVWLLIVLLTSCVGCIIYLIVRE' A
#
# COMPACT_ATOMS: atom_id res chain seq x y z
N MET A 1 -2.80 -8.79 41.06
CA MET A 1 -2.14 -9.48 39.94
C MET A 1 -3.09 -9.72 38.77
N ILE A 2 -4.18 -10.49 38.91
CA ILE A 2 -5.10 -10.83 37.80
C ILE A 2 -5.70 -9.63 37.05
N PHE A 3 -6.10 -8.56 37.75
CA PHE A 3 -6.69 -7.38 37.09
C PHE A 3 -5.71 -6.65 36.16
N GLN A 4 -4.45 -6.51 36.56
CA GLN A 4 -3.41 -5.87 35.72
C GLN A 4 -3.11 -6.70 34.47
N GLU A 5 -3.04 -8.03 34.60
CA GLU A 5 -2.85 -8.95 33.47
C GLU A 5 -3.96 -8.82 32.40
N THR A 6 -5.22 -8.69 32.83
CA THR A 6 -6.35 -8.52 31.92
C THR A 6 -6.27 -7.20 31.17
N ILE A 7 -5.91 -6.11 31.85
CA ILE A 7 -5.76 -4.78 31.23
C ILE A 7 -4.60 -4.77 30.25
N GLN A 8 -3.47 -5.41 30.56
CA GLN A 8 -2.34 -5.51 29.65
C GLN A 8 -2.70 -6.28 28.37
N LYS A 9 -3.39 -7.42 28.49
CA LYS A 9 -3.85 -8.20 27.33
C LYS A 9 -4.81 -7.39 26.46
N LEU A 10 -5.73 -6.64 27.07
CA LEU A 10 -6.67 -5.78 26.34
C LEU A 10 -5.93 -4.68 25.57
N MET A 11 -4.99 -3.98 26.19
CA MET A 11 -4.19 -2.95 25.53
C MET A 11 -3.40 -3.53 24.35
N PHE A 12 -2.80 -4.72 24.53
CA PHE A 12 -2.09 -5.42 23.45
C PHE A 12 -3.02 -5.71 22.26
N VAL A 13 -4.19 -6.31 22.50
CA VAL A 13 -5.15 -6.64 21.42
C VAL A 13 -5.57 -5.38 20.66
N ILE A 14 -5.87 -4.29 21.37
CA ILE A 14 -6.24 -3.01 20.75
C ILE A 14 -5.09 -2.49 19.88
N THR A 15 -3.85 -2.49 20.37
CA THR A 15 -2.69 -2.03 19.59
C THR A 15 -2.50 -2.84 18.32
N TRP A 16 -2.54 -4.17 18.40
CA TRP A 16 -2.37 -5.03 17.21
C TRP A 16 -3.50 -4.86 16.21
N PHE A 17 -4.73 -4.70 16.68
CA PHE A 17 -5.87 -4.44 15.81
C PHE A 17 -5.71 -3.13 15.03
N ASN A 18 -5.25 -2.06 15.68
CA ASN A 18 -4.97 -0.79 15.01
C ASN A 18 -3.84 -0.92 13.97
N VAL A 19 -2.77 -1.65 14.28
CA VAL A 19 -1.67 -1.91 13.34
C VAL A 19 -2.17 -2.64 12.09
N ILE A 20 -3.01 -3.66 12.25
CA ILE A 20 -3.60 -4.40 11.13
C ILE A 20 -4.44 -3.47 10.25
N ILE A 21 -5.27 -2.60 10.84
CA ILE A 21 -6.08 -1.64 10.07
C ILE A 21 -5.18 -0.73 9.22
N ILE A 22 -4.10 -0.19 9.80
CA ILE A 22 -3.17 0.69 9.09
C ILE A 22 -2.52 -0.05 7.90
N ILE A 23 -2.08 -1.29 8.11
CA ILE A 23 -1.49 -2.11 7.04
C ILE A 23 -2.50 -2.34 5.92
N VAL A 24 -3.75 -2.66 6.24
CA VAL A 24 -4.82 -2.86 5.25
C VAL A 24 -5.05 -1.58 4.44
N ILE A 25 -5.11 -0.41 5.08
CA ILE A 25 -5.28 0.87 4.40
C ILE A 25 -4.12 1.12 3.43
N ILE A 26 -2.87 0.92 3.88
CA ILE A 26 -1.69 1.08 3.02
C ILE A 26 -1.75 0.13 1.83
N CYS A 27 -2.08 -1.15 2.04
CA CYS A 27 -2.22 -2.13 0.96
C CYS A 27 -3.29 -1.71 -0.07
N VAL A 28 -4.45 -1.24 0.39
CA VAL A 28 -5.53 -0.78 -0.51
C VAL A 28 -5.06 0.42 -1.34
N ILE A 29 -4.37 1.38 -0.73
CA ILE A 29 -3.82 2.55 -1.42
C ILE A 29 -2.76 2.13 -2.45
N SER A 30 -1.83 1.25 -2.07
CA SER A 30 -0.79 0.74 -2.99
C SER A 30 -1.39 0.03 -4.20
N ILE A 31 -2.42 -0.80 -4.00
CA ILE A 31 -3.11 -1.49 -5.11
C ILE A 31 -3.85 -0.47 -5.99
N ALA A 32 -4.56 0.50 -5.39
CA ALA A 32 -5.26 1.54 -6.13
C ALA A 32 -4.29 2.35 -7.01
N ILE A 33 -3.12 2.70 -6.47
CA ILE A 33 -2.05 3.37 -7.22
C ILE A 33 -1.55 2.49 -8.37
N ALA A 34 -1.27 1.20 -8.13
CA ALA A 34 -0.79 0.31 -9.18
C ALA A 34 -1.80 0.16 -10.34
N VAL A 35 -3.09 0.02 -10.01
CA VAL A 35 -4.18 -0.01 -11.00
C VAL A 35 -4.29 1.31 -11.74
N TRP A 36 -4.16 2.44 -11.03
CA TRP A 36 -4.18 3.76 -11.64
C TRP A 36 -3.01 3.96 -12.62
N VAL A 37 -1.78 3.57 -12.24
CA VAL A 37 -0.59 3.65 -13.11
C VAL A 37 -0.78 2.79 -14.37
N TYR A 38 -1.31 1.58 -14.24
CA TYR A 38 -1.61 0.73 -15.40
C TYR A 38 -2.59 1.39 -16.37
N ASN A 39 -3.68 1.94 -15.85
CA ASN A 39 -4.68 2.61 -16.68
C ASN A 39 -4.16 3.92 -17.29
N ASP A 40 -3.33 4.68 -16.58
CA ASP A 40 -2.72 5.90 -17.08
C ASP A 40 -1.70 5.59 -18.19
N ALA A 41 -0.84 4.57 -17.99
CA ALA A 41 0.12 4.14 -19.00
C ALA A 41 -0.58 3.60 -20.26
N LYS A 42 -1.69 2.86 -20.10
CA LYS A 42 -2.49 2.34 -21.21
C LYS A 42 -3.13 3.46 -22.05
N LYS A 43 -3.53 4.57 -21.42
CA LYS A 43 -4.08 5.74 -22.12
C LYS A 43 -3.03 6.52 -22.91
N ARG A 44 -1.76 6.38 -22.52
CA ARG A 44 -0.61 7.08 -23.12
C ARG A 44 0.12 6.24 -24.17
N ASP A 45 -0.47 5.11 -24.59
CA ASP A 45 0.16 4.11 -25.47
C ASP A 45 1.56 3.65 -24.98
N MET A 46 1.81 3.76 -23.67
CA MET A 46 3.01 3.26 -23.01
C MET A 46 2.82 1.79 -22.62
N ASN A 47 3.93 1.08 -22.40
CA ASN A 47 3.89 -0.32 -22.02
C ASN A 47 3.38 -0.51 -20.58
N ALA A 48 2.05 -0.54 -20.43
CA ALA A 48 1.35 -0.51 -19.14
C ALA A 48 1.70 -1.69 -18.22
N VAL A 49 1.96 -2.87 -18.79
CA VAL A 49 2.36 -4.06 -18.03
C VAL A 49 3.72 -3.86 -17.36
N VAL A 50 4.67 -3.22 -18.05
CA VAL A 50 6.01 -2.94 -17.51
C VAL A 50 5.92 -1.94 -16.36
N TRP A 51 5.14 -0.87 -16.53
CA TRP A 51 4.94 0.13 -15.49
C TRP A 51 4.23 -0.42 -14.26
N LEU A 52 3.20 -1.26 -14.46
CA LEU A 52 2.56 -1.97 -13.36
C LEU A 52 3.55 -2.88 -12.64
N LEU A 53 4.38 -3.64 -13.36
CA LEU A 53 5.38 -4.53 -12.75
C LEU A 53 6.40 -3.76 -11.90
N ILE A 54 6.89 -2.62 -12.40
CA ILE A 54 7.82 -1.74 -11.68
C ILE A 54 7.16 -1.23 -10.40
N VAL A 55 5.96 -0.66 -10.49
CA VAL A 55 5.22 -0.14 -9.33
C VAL A 55 4.86 -1.25 -8.35
N LEU A 56 4.56 -2.46 -8.82
CA LEU A 56 4.26 -3.59 -7.94
C LEU A 56 5.51 -4.06 -7.17
N LEU A 57 6.67 -4.13 -7.82
CA LEU A 57 7.94 -4.57 -7.22
C LEU A 57 8.56 -3.52 -6.29
N THR A 58 8.41 -2.24 -6.61
CA THR A 58 9.06 -1.14 -5.87
C THR A 58 8.07 -0.26 -5.09
N SER A 59 6.77 -0.56 -5.17
CA SER A 59 5.68 0.13 -4.48
C SER A 59 5.75 1.65 -4.66
N CYS A 60 5.99 2.41 -3.59
CA CYS A 60 6.08 3.86 -3.63
C CYS A 60 7.16 4.40 -4.57
N VAL A 61 8.34 3.76 -4.65
CA VAL A 61 9.46 4.26 -5.47
C VAL A 61 9.13 4.17 -6.96
N GLY A 62 8.55 3.04 -7.40
CA GLY A 62 8.11 2.87 -8.77
C GLY A 62 7.01 3.86 -9.17
N CYS A 63 6.12 4.20 -8.23
CA CYS A 63 5.10 5.22 -8.46
C CYS A 63 5.73 6.61 -8.68
N ILE A 64 6.74 6.99 -7.87
CA ILE A 64 7.44 8.27 -8.03
C ILE A 64 8.16 8.32 -9.39
N ILE A 65 8.88 7.24 -9.76
CA ILE A 65 9.56 7.16 -11.05
C ILE A 65 8.56 7.27 -12.21
N TYR A 66 7.43 6.56 -12.13
CA TYR A 66 6.36 6.67 -13.13
C TYR A 66 5.87 8.12 -13.29
N LEU A 67 5.64 8.83 -12.18
CA LEU A 67 5.18 10.22 -12.20
C LEU A 67 6.19 11.19 -12.82
N ILE A 68 7.49 10.89 -12.76
CA ILE A 68 8.56 11.69 -13.38
C ILE A 68 8.72 11.35 -14.86
N VAL A 69 8.54 10.08 -15.24
CA VAL A 69 8.73 9.64 -16.64
C VAL A 69 7.47 9.85 -17.49
N ARG A 70 6.29 9.97 -16.88
CA ARG A 70 5.01 10.18 -17.59
C ARG A 70 4.84 11.57 -18.23
N GLU A 71 5.87 12.41 -18.22
CA GLU A 71 5.92 13.67 -19.00
C GLU A 71 5.91 13.36 -20.49
#